data_AF-A0A9X3IQ70-F1
#
_entry.id   AF-A0A9X3IQ70-F1
#
_cell.length_a   1.000
_cell.length_b   1.000
_cell.length_c   1.000
_cell.angle_alpha   90.00
_cell.angle_beta   90.00
_cell.angle_gamma   90.00
#
_symmetry.space_group_name_H-M   'P 1'
#
loop_
_entity.id
_entity.type
_entity.pdbx_description
1 polymer ?
#
loop_
_entity_poly.entity_id
_entity_poly.type
_entity_poly.pdbx_seq_one_letter_code
_entity_poly.pdbx_strand_id
1 'polypeptide(L)'
;MIYIFDKTQAIIKVLTNDDFTAAHLNFKINTATTFEFSLPASKALPSDSKYVATPHPLDDSKFIMLRLTERVDNTETIDYSAYELAYQELATDGYIEDKRPQNQSALNLMKIALDGTNWELNNVNVSGTATTNFYYVDHLSAISNVVDLLGGEIVFYIEIQGNAISGRYMDYLARQGSDTSKVFASGSNLLTVERQSDTSGIYTAILPRGKGEEIDNGDADTPDGYGRRINISDVEWKKSSGKPLDKPKGSIVLSDPDATAEWGQINGNARLLLQTYDDIDDVNVLIQSAYKTLQSVNHPQIQYSATVADVGGLSLGDTVLIMHGDRDLSYKTRVFEVKYDLLAPDQTELSLGDDLSSNSITSQINNLNAVADTTSSQTQWTINQIGRPSTTFGNTEPANPKVGDVFFKELPDGGTEIYRWNGDIWELLASPTTADDIAAAVDDAVTQAKAHTDEVKQSLSGDIETAKSQAASQASTAEANAKSTATSQFNQAQSALSAAKSDLTNSIASEASARNAAVSAANSQAQTYANQAKADALNAVNKEVSDRQSAVSALDTKATNAVNQAKSDINDTINALSVGGRNYILDTANPKTQTSNGTDNQNLYDKAKFYSPI
;
A
#
# COMPACT_ATOMS: atom_id res chain seq x y z
N MET A 1 14.94 -1.71 27.45
CA MET A 1 14.52 -3.08 27.12
C MET A 1 13.39 -2.99 26.12
N ILE A 2 13.36 -3.86 25.11
CA ILE A 2 12.31 -3.95 24.10
C ILE A 2 11.53 -5.24 24.34
N TYR A 3 10.21 -5.16 24.41
CA TYR A 3 9.35 -6.30 24.75
C TYR A 3 8.65 -6.83 23.51
N ILE A 4 8.63 -8.15 23.33
CA ILE A 4 7.91 -8.83 22.25
C ILE A 4 6.71 -9.54 22.84
N PHE A 5 5.57 -9.38 22.18
CA PHE A 5 4.30 -9.91 22.64
C PHE A 5 3.67 -10.83 21.61
N ASP A 6 2.94 -11.82 22.11
CA ASP A 6 2.06 -12.65 21.29
C ASP A 6 0.73 -11.94 20.97
N LYS A 7 -0.18 -12.65 20.28
CA LYS A 7 -1.52 -12.13 19.95
C LYS A 7 -2.40 -11.79 21.16
N THR A 8 -2.11 -12.39 22.33
CA THR A 8 -2.84 -12.14 23.59
C THR A 8 -2.22 -11.00 24.40
N GLN A 9 -1.18 -10.36 23.86
CA GLN A 9 -0.41 -9.31 24.51
C GLN A 9 0.30 -9.79 25.77
N ALA A 10 0.66 -11.07 25.83
CA ALA A 10 1.58 -11.61 26.82
C ALA A 10 3.02 -11.42 26.34
N ILE A 11 3.91 -10.97 27.24
CA ILE A 11 5.35 -10.86 26.93
C ILE A 11 5.91 -12.27 26.73
N ILE A 12 6.44 -12.53 25.54
CA ILE A 12 7.04 -13.82 25.16
C ILE A 12 8.55 -13.74 24.99
N LYS A 13 9.10 -12.54 24.81
CA LYS A 13 10.55 -12.31 24.70
C LYS A 13 10.91 -10.88 25.11
N VAL A 14 12.12 -10.71 25.63
CA VAL A 14 12.71 -9.41 25.94
C VAL A 14 14.02 -9.29 25.16
N LEU A 15 14.23 -8.14 24.53
CA LEU A 15 15.42 -7.79 23.79
C LEU A 15 16.10 -6.58 24.44
N THR A 16 17.41 -6.51 24.24
CA THR A 16 18.29 -5.41 24.63
C THR A 16 19.05 -4.93 23.40
N ASN A 17 19.69 -3.77 23.46
CA ASN A 17 20.39 -3.20 22.30
C ASN A 17 21.45 -4.18 21.74
N ASP A 18 22.08 -5.01 22.58
CA ASP A 18 23.06 -6.05 22.20
C ASP A 18 22.45 -7.22 21.39
N ASP A 19 21.12 -7.30 21.28
CA ASP A 19 20.44 -8.31 20.49
C ASP A 19 20.30 -7.93 19.01
N PHE A 20 20.41 -6.64 18.69
CA PHE A 20 20.14 -6.12 17.36
C PHE A 20 21.42 -5.95 16.54
N THR A 21 21.30 -6.12 15.23
CA THR A 21 22.32 -5.72 14.25
C THR A 21 22.00 -4.37 13.62
N ALA A 22 20.74 -3.95 13.68
CA ALA A 22 20.24 -2.62 13.32
C ALA A 22 18.93 -2.36 14.08
N ALA A 23 18.67 -1.12 14.51
CA ALA A 23 17.43 -0.75 15.17
C ALA A 23 17.13 0.74 14.98
N HIS A 24 16.18 1.04 14.09
CA HIS A 24 15.80 2.39 13.70
C HIS A 24 14.34 2.66 14.07
N LEU A 25 14.11 3.72 14.82
CA LEU A 25 12.80 4.12 15.31
C LEU A 25 12.47 5.52 14.75
N ASN A 26 11.48 5.61 13.88
CA ASN A 26 11.10 6.86 13.23
C ASN A 26 9.84 7.45 13.88
N PHE A 27 9.98 8.67 14.40
CA PHE A 27 8.88 9.47 14.90
C PHE A 27 8.65 10.67 14.01
N LYS A 28 7.37 10.95 13.71
CA LYS A 28 6.95 12.16 13.02
C LYS A 28 5.66 12.69 13.65
N ILE A 29 5.55 14.00 13.80
CA ILE A 29 4.39 14.63 14.46
C ILE A 29 3.09 14.16 13.79
N ASN A 30 2.13 13.70 14.60
CA ASN A 30 0.81 13.22 14.16
C ASN A 30 0.83 12.12 13.08
N THR A 31 1.94 11.39 12.96
CA THR A 31 2.08 10.25 12.07
C THR A 31 2.42 9.00 12.88
N ALA A 32 1.94 7.85 12.44
CA ALA A 32 2.26 6.58 13.07
C ALA A 32 3.78 6.35 13.14
N THR A 33 4.27 6.05 14.33
CA THR A 33 5.67 5.68 14.56
C THR A 33 5.99 4.37 13.84
N THR A 34 7.17 4.28 13.23
CA THR A 34 7.68 3.03 12.62
C THR A 34 8.93 2.54 13.35
N PHE A 35 9.06 1.23 13.47
CA PHE A 35 10.24 0.59 14.03
C PHE A 35 10.76 -0.48 13.09
N GLU A 36 11.96 -0.28 12.57
CA GLU A 36 12.65 -1.19 11.66
C GLU A 36 13.88 -1.73 12.37
N PHE A 37 13.98 -3.05 12.52
CA PHE A 37 15.09 -3.65 13.24
C PHE A 37 15.51 -4.98 12.64
N SER A 38 16.79 -5.31 12.85
CA SER A 38 17.40 -6.53 12.35
C SER A 38 17.99 -7.32 13.51
N LEU A 39 17.74 -8.63 13.50
CA LEU A 39 18.28 -9.58 14.48
C LEU A 39 19.18 -10.61 13.77
N PRO A 40 20.24 -11.12 14.42
CA PRO A 40 20.93 -12.31 13.93
C PRO A 40 19.94 -13.46 13.73
N ALA A 41 20.13 -14.28 12.69
CA ALA A 41 19.23 -15.41 12.41
C ALA A 41 19.09 -16.39 13.61
N SER A 42 20.13 -16.52 14.42
CA SER A 42 20.13 -17.31 15.66
C SER A 42 19.24 -16.75 16.78
N LYS A 43 18.89 -15.47 16.70
CA LYS A 43 18.03 -14.74 17.65
C LYS A 43 16.65 -14.42 17.08
N ALA A 44 16.21 -15.13 16.03
CA ALA A 44 14.88 -14.98 15.43
C ALA A 44 13.75 -14.84 16.49
N LEU A 45 12.74 -14.04 16.15
CA LEU A 45 11.56 -13.92 16.99
C LEU A 45 10.75 -15.23 16.96
N PRO A 46 10.12 -15.62 18.09
CA PRO A 46 9.13 -16.70 18.11
C PRO A 46 8.04 -16.51 17.04
N SER A 47 7.52 -17.60 16.47
CA SER A 47 6.56 -17.55 15.36
C SER A 47 5.19 -16.93 15.73
N ASP A 48 4.87 -16.90 17.01
CA ASP A 48 3.67 -16.31 17.60
C ASP A 48 3.83 -14.82 17.94
N SER A 49 5.01 -14.22 17.71
CA SER A 49 5.23 -12.78 17.87
C SER A 49 4.29 -11.97 16.99
N LYS A 50 3.62 -10.98 17.58
CA LYS A 50 2.69 -10.07 16.89
C LYS A 50 2.96 -8.60 17.16
N TYR A 51 3.50 -8.28 18.33
CA TYR A 51 3.73 -6.89 18.72
C TYR A 51 5.10 -6.72 19.34
N VAL A 52 5.57 -5.48 19.30
CA VAL A 52 6.80 -5.02 19.92
C VAL A 52 6.51 -3.72 20.67
N ALA A 53 6.97 -3.61 21.92
CA ALA A 53 6.97 -2.36 22.66
C ALA A 53 8.39 -1.87 22.87
N THR A 54 8.64 -0.63 22.46
CA THR A 54 9.91 0.07 22.65
C THR A 54 9.72 1.23 23.63
N PRO A 55 10.70 1.53 24.52
CA PRO A 55 10.63 2.72 25.36
C PRO A 55 10.48 3.98 24.51
N HIS A 56 9.70 4.94 24.99
CA HIS A 56 9.63 6.25 24.35
C HIS A 56 10.98 6.96 24.53
N PRO A 57 11.59 7.53 23.47
CA PRO A 57 12.92 8.15 23.55
C PRO A 57 13.07 9.32 24.53
N LEU A 58 11.96 9.89 25.01
CA LEU A 58 11.92 11.08 25.86
C LEU A 58 11.42 10.76 27.28
N ASP A 59 10.86 9.57 27.49
CA ASP A 59 10.25 9.15 28.74
C ASP A 59 10.30 7.63 28.83
N ASP A 60 11.25 7.10 29.59
CA ASP A 60 11.49 5.67 29.72
C ASP A 60 10.40 4.93 30.53
N SER A 61 9.48 5.66 31.16
CA SER A 61 8.29 5.11 31.79
C SER A 61 7.17 4.80 30.79
N LYS A 62 7.22 5.42 29.61
CA LYS A 62 6.26 5.24 28.52
C LYS A 62 6.82 4.31 27.45
N PHE A 63 5.94 3.54 26.82
CA PHE A 63 6.31 2.66 25.72
C PHE A 63 5.45 2.92 24.49
N ILE A 64 6.08 2.89 23.32
CA ILE A 64 5.35 2.85 22.06
C ILE A 64 5.08 1.40 21.73
N MET A 65 3.81 1.06 21.53
CA MET A 65 3.39 -0.28 21.14
C MET A 65 3.18 -0.34 19.64
N LEU A 66 3.85 -1.26 18.96
CA LEU A 66 3.81 -1.44 17.52
C LEU A 66 3.41 -2.88 17.14
N ARG A 67 2.71 -3.03 16.02
CA ARG A 67 2.41 -4.33 15.41
C ARG A 67 3.52 -4.70 14.44
N LEU A 68 4.05 -5.92 14.55
CA LEU A 68 4.95 -6.51 13.57
C LEU A 68 4.16 -6.79 12.28
N THR A 69 4.61 -6.22 11.15
CA THR A 69 3.90 -6.30 9.87
C THR A 69 4.69 -7.03 8.81
N GLU A 70 6.01 -6.89 8.81
CA GLU A 70 6.89 -7.49 7.80
C GLU A 70 8.02 -8.26 8.46
N ARG A 71 8.45 -9.32 7.77
CA ARG A 71 9.61 -10.12 8.10
C ARG A 71 10.33 -10.50 6.81
N VAL A 72 11.63 -10.22 6.75
CA VAL A 72 12.49 -10.60 5.64
C VAL A 72 13.65 -11.45 6.18
N ASP A 73 13.73 -12.70 5.76
CA ASP A 73 14.82 -13.61 6.14
C ASP A 73 16.00 -13.43 5.17
N ASN A 74 17.11 -12.91 5.67
CA ASN A 74 18.38 -12.82 4.94
C ASN A 74 19.32 -13.98 5.32
N THR A 75 20.50 -14.03 4.69
CA THR A 75 21.47 -15.12 4.94
C THR A 75 21.94 -15.19 6.39
N GLU A 76 22.22 -14.04 7.03
CA GLU A 76 22.80 -13.96 8.38
C GLU A 76 21.89 -13.24 9.39
N THR A 77 20.91 -12.48 8.90
CA THR A 77 20.00 -11.66 9.70
C THR A 77 18.55 -11.90 9.31
N ILE A 78 17.64 -11.42 10.15
CA ILE A 78 16.21 -11.34 9.86
C ILE A 78 15.77 -9.91 10.17
N ASP A 79 15.21 -9.25 9.16
CA ASP A 79 14.70 -7.89 9.28
C ASP A 79 13.21 -7.91 9.60
N TYR A 80 12.79 -7.00 10.47
CA TYR A 80 11.41 -6.84 10.91
C TYR A 80 11.01 -5.38 10.77
N SER A 81 9.78 -5.17 10.29
CA SER A 81 9.14 -3.85 10.27
C SER A 81 7.92 -3.88 11.16
N ALA A 82 7.74 -2.82 11.95
CA ALA A 82 6.60 -2.64 12.81
C ALA A 82 6.02 -1.22 12.70
N TYR A 83 4.70 -1.12 12.84
CA TYR A 83 3.96 0.15 12.78
C TYR A 83 3.17 0.33 14.06
N GLU A 84 3.05 1.57 14.52
CA GLU A 84 2.33 1.92 15.74
C GLU A 84 0.92 1.31 15.79
N LEU A 85 0.61 0.68 16.92
CA LEU A 85 -0.60 -0.10 17.11
C LEU A 85 -1.84 0.79 17.23
N ALA A 86 -1.71 1.96 17.86
CA ALA A 86 -2.82 2.89 18.09
C ALA A 86 -3.52 3.29 16.79
N TYR A 87 -2.73 3.74 15.80
CA TYR A 87 -3.23 4.13 14.48
C TYR A 87 -3.95 2.99 13.77
N GLN A 88 -3.46 1.75 13.90
CA GLN A 88 -4.11 0.59 13.28
C GLN A 88 -5.41 0.20 13.99
N GLU A 89 -5.41 0.15 15.32
CA GLU A 89 -6.60 -0.20 16.10
C GLU A 89 -7.70 0.84 15.91
N LEU A 90 -7.38 2.12 16.06
CA LEU A 90 -8.36 3.21 15.93
C LEU A 90 -8.95 3.32 14.52
N ALA A 91 -8.22 2.89 13.48
CA ALA A 91 -8.71 2.86 12.11
C ALA A 91 -9.53 1.61 11.74
N THR A 92 -9.44 0.52 12.52
CA THR A 92 -9.99 -0.79 12.11
C THR A 92 -10.88 -1.48 13.14
N ASP A 93 -10.84 -1.07 14.41
CA ASP A 93 -11.58 -1.69 15.51
C ASP A 93 -12.73 -0.78 15.97
N GLY A 94 -13.86 -0.91 15.29
CA GLY A 94 -15.08 -0.15 15.59
C GLY A 94 -15.22 1.14 14.79
N TYR A 95 -16.31 1.85 15.05
CA TYR A 95 -16.67 3.10 14.40
C TYR A 95 -17.70 3.86 15.24
N ILE A 96 -17.85 5.15 14.94
CA ILE A 96 -18.86 6.02 15.54
C ILE A 96 -20.05 6.13 14.57
N GLU A 97 -21.24 5.72 15.01
CA GLU A 97 -22.47 5.72 14.20
C GLU A 97 -22.97 7.12 13.85
N ASP A 98 -23.49 7.86 14.83
CA ASP A 98 -23.97 9.23 14.65
C ASP A 98 -23.82 10.02 15.95
N LYS A 99 -22.84 10.93 15.97
CA LYS A 99 -22.62 11.89 17.06
C LYS A 99 -22.42 13.28 16.46
N ARG A 100 -23.24 14.24 16.88
CA ARG A 100 -23.23 15.62 16.37
C ARG A 100 -22.90 16.63 17.47
N PRO A 101 -21.70 16.55 18.09
CA PRO A 101 -21.33 17.48 19.15
C PRO A 101 -21.36 18.92 18.64
N GLN A 102 -22.07 19.78 19.38
CA GLN A 102 -22.18 21.20 19.10
C GLN A 102 -21.33 22.00 20.09
N ASN A 103 -20.45 22.86 19.58
CA ASN A 103 -19.61 23.77 20.36
C ASN A 103 -18.94 23.10 21.57
N GLN A 104 -18.31 21.94 21.36
CA GLN A 104 -17.68 21.15 22.41
C GLN A 104 -16.18 21.45 22.51
N SER A 105 -15.61 21.32 23.71
CA SER A 105 -14.18 21.50 23.93
C SER A 105 -13.36 20.36 23.31
N ALA A 106 -12.08 20.64 23.03
CA ALA A 106 -11.09 19.63 22.62
C ALA A 106 -11.16 18.34 23.46
N LEU A 107 -11.22 18.48 24.78
CA LEU A 107 -11.35 17.37 25.73
C LEU A 107 -12.60 16.53 25.46
N ASN A 108 -13.77 17.17 25.32
CA ASN A 108 -15.03 16.45 25.11
C ASN A 108 -15.09 15.79 23.73
N LEU A 109 -14.58 16.46 22.70
CA LEU A 109 -14.52 15.92 21.34
C LEU A 109 -13.63 14.68 21.27
N MET A 110 -12.43 14.72 21.87
CA MET A 110 -11.54 13.55 21.92
C MET A 110 -12.12 12.41 22.76
N LYS A 111 -12.86 12.71 23.85
CA LYS A 111 -13.59 11.68 24.60
C LYS A 111 -14.65 10.99 23.75
N ILE A 112 -15.40 11.75 22.94
CA ILE A 112 -16.37 11.16 22.01
C ILE A 112 -15.64 10.34 20.94
N ALA A 113 -14.53 10.84 20.41
CA ALA A 113 -13.75 10.17 19.37
C ALA A 113 -13.15 8.84 19.85
N LEU A 114 -12.79 8.72 21.14
CA LEU A 114 -12.24 7.51 21.75
C LEU A 114 -13.27 6.59 22.42
N ASP A 115 -14.54 6.99 22.49
CA ASP A 115 -15.59 6.24 23.18
C ASP A 115 -15.73 4.83 22.59
N GLY A 116 -15.65 3.80 23.44
CA GLY A 116 -15.70 2.39 23.02
C GLY A 116 -14.37 1.78 22.56
N THR A 117 -13.28 2.54 22.54
CA THR A 117 -11.93 2.02 22.21
C THR A 117 -11.18 1.55 23.46
N ASN A 118 -10.03 0.90 23.26
CA ASN A 118 -9.11 0.50 24.36
C ASN A 118 -8.12 1.61 24.74
N TRP A 119 -8.29 2.84 24.25
CA TRP A 119 -7.38 3.96 24.45
C TRP A 119 -8.01 5.03 25.34
N GLU A 120 -7.31 5.44 26.38
CA GLU A 120 -7.79 6.42 27.35
C GLU A 120 -7.14 7.79 27.14
N LEU A 121 -7.92 8.86 27.24
CA LEU A 121 -7.41 10.22 27.12
C LEU A 121 -6.73 10.64 28.43
N ASN A 122 -5.47 11.06 28.38
CA ASN A 122 -4.71 11.48 29.56
C ASN A 122 -4.47 13.00 29.61
N ASN A 123 -3.39 13.52 29.03
CA ASN A 123 -3.10 14.95 29.06
C ASN A 123 -3.79 15.69 27.91
N VAL A 124 -4.60 16.72 28.22
CA VAL A 124 -5.23 17.58 27.20
C VAL A 124 -5.03 19.05 27.56
N ASN A 125 -4.28 19.76 26.73
CA ASN A 125 -4.06 21.21 26.90
C ASN A 125 -4.37 22.02 25.62
N VAL A 126 -5.00 21.39 24.62
CA VAL A 126 -5.56 22.11 23.46
C VAL A 126 -6.76 22.93 23.89
N SER A 127 -6.71 24.23 23.61
CA SER A 127 -7.81 25.16 23.88
C SER A 127 -8.75 25.31 22.70
N GLY A 128 -9.99 25.73 22.96
CA GLY A 128 -10.98 26.03 21.92
C GLY A 128 -12.15 25.08 21.93
N THR A 129 -13.13 25.39 21.09
CA THR A 129 -14.33 24.59 20.90
C THR A 129 -14.62 24.44 19.40
N ALA A 130 -15.22 23.33 19.02
CA ALA A 130 -15.67 23.08 17.66
C ALA A 130 -17.03 22.39 17.64
N THR A 131 -17.75 22.62 16.55
CA THR A 131 -18.89 21.83 16.13
C THR A 131 -18.41 20.86 15.05
N THR A 132 -18.80 19.59 15.14
CA THR A 132 -18.48 18.60 14.12
C THR A 132 -19.56 17.51 14.09
N ASN A 133 -19.49 16.65 13.08
CA ASN A 133 -20.37 15.50 12.91
C ASN A 133 -19.52 14.25 12.67
N PHE A 134 -19.63 13.28 13.58
CA PHE A 134 -19.09 11.95 13.39
C PHE A 134 -20.21 11.03 12.93
N TYR A 135 -20.23 10.76 11.62
CA TYR A 135 -21.26 9.95 10.98
C TYR A 135 -20.62 8.77 10.25
N TYR A 136 -20.81 7.56 10.77
CA TYR A 136 -20.23 6.31 10.26
C TYR A 136 -18.73 6.44 9.92
N VAL A 137 -17.95 6.91 10.89
CA VAL A 137 -16.52 7.20 10.75
C VAL A 137 -15.72 6.37 11.76
N ASP A 138 -14.54 5.89 11.38
CA ASP A 138 -13.63 5.21 12.30
C ASP A 138 -13.04 6.19 13.35
N HIS A 139 -12.52 5.66 14.45
CA HIS A 139 -12.05 6.48 15.56
C HIS A 139 -10.82 7.33 15.19
N LEU A 140 -9.92 6.81 14.35
CA LEU A 140 -8.75 7.56 13.90
C LEU A 140 -9.15 8.75 13.03
N SER A 141 -10.09 8.55 12.10
CA SER A 141 -10.64 9.63 11.27
C SER A 141 -11.39 10.67 12.11
N ALA A 142 -12.12 10.25 13.15
CA ALA A 142 -12.75 11.17 14.09
C ALA A 142 -11.73 12.01 14.87
N ILE A 143 -10.65 11.40 15.37
CA ILE A 143 -9.53 12.11 16.03
C ILE A 143 -8.89 13.10 15.05
N SER A 144 -8.63 12.67 13.82
CA SER A 144 -8.00 13.49 12.78
C SER A 144 -8.86 14.72 12.45
N ASN A 145 -10.19 14.55 12.34
CA ASN A 145 -11.13 15.66 12.17
C ASN A 145 -11.04 16.67 13.32
N VAL A 146 -10.95 16.20 14.58
CA VAL A 146 -10.78 17.11 15.73
C VAL A 146 -9.44 17.86 15.65
N VAL A 147 -8.35 17.18 15.28
CA VAL A 147 -7.03 17.79 15.08
C VAL A 147 -7.08 18.82 13.94
N ASP A 148 -7.79 18.56 12.84
CA ASP A 148 -7.92 19.51 11.74
C ASP A 148 -8.67 20.79 12.17
N LEU A 149 -9.76 20.62 12.93
CA LEU A 149 -10.57 21.74 13.42
C LEU A 149 -9.82 22.56 14.48
N LEU A 150 -9.24 21.90 15.48
CA LEU A 150 -8.69 22.57 16.68
C LEU A 150 -7.16 22.69 16.69
N GLY A 151 -6.46 21.99 15.80
CA GLY A 151 -5.00 21.91 15.78
C GLY A 151 -4.48 20.91 16.83
N GLY A 152 -3.23 21.07 17.26
CA GLY A 152 -2.62 20.24 18.29
C GLY A 152 -2.01 18.94 17.77
N GLU A 153 -1.35 18.24 18.68
CA GLU A 153 -0.48 17.11 18.42
C GLU A 153 -0.94 15.93 19.30
N ILE A 154 -1.04 14.74 18.72
CA ILE A 154 -1.46 13.51 19.42
C ILE A 154 -0.25 12.63 19.69
N VAL A 155 -0.19 12.06 20.90
CA VAL A 155 0.87 11.14 21.31
C VAL A 155 0.25 9.92 21.96
N PHE A 156 0.52 8.74 21.41
CA PHE A 156 0.04 7.48 21.98
C PHE A 156 1.18 6.78 22.72
N TYR A 157 0.85 6.17 23.85
CA TYR A 157 1.79 5.34 24.60
C TYR A 157 1.04 4.33 25.47
N ILE A 158 1.77 3.31 25.90
CA ILE A 158 1.31 2.36 26.89
C ILE A 158 2.22 2.44 28.13
N GLU A 159 1.68 2.00 29.25
CA GLU A 159 2.46 1.72 30.45
C GLU A 159 2.54 0.19 30.64
N ILE A 160 3.71 -0.28 31.06
CA ILE A 160 3.96 -1.69 31.36
C ILE A 160 4.34 -1.80 32.83
N GLN A 161 3.58 -2.59 33.59
CA GLN A 161 3.90 -2.89 34.99
C GLN A 161 4.04 -4.40 35.18
N GLY A 162 5.21 -4.82 35.66
CA GLY A 162 5.55 -6.24 35.78
C GLY A 162 5.62 -6.90 34.40
N ASN A 163 4.71 -7.83 34.12
CA ASN A 163 4.65 -8.59 32.87
C ASN A 163 3.39 -8.30 32.03
N ALA A 164 2.66 -7.22 32.33
CA ALA A 164 1.41 -6.87 31.67
C ALA A 164 1.35 -5.38 31.32
N ILE A 165 0.58 -5.07 30.28
CA ILE A 165 0.21 -3.70 29.92
C ILE A 165 -0.78 -3.21 30.98
N SER A 166 -0.46 -2.12 31.68
CA SER A 166 -1.28 -1.56 32.75
C SER A 166 -2.23 -0.46 32.28
N GLY A 167 -1.95 0.17 31.14
CA GLY A 167 -2.77 1.23 30.57
C GLY A 167 -2.34 1.60 29.15
N ARG A 168 -3.27 2.23 28.42
CA ARG A 168 -3.10 2.69 27.04
C ARG A 168 -3.64 4.10 26.96
N TYR A 169 -2.80 5.04 26.56
CA TYR A 169 -3.09 6.44 26.71
C TYR A 169 -2.87 7.22 25.42
N MET A 170 -3.68 8.26 25.25
CA MET A 170 -3.50 9.30 24.27
C MET A 170 -3.38 10.65 24.99
N ASP A 171 -2.30 11.38 24.73
CA ASP A 171 -2.20 12.79 25.05
C ASP A 171 -2.63 13.62 23.83
N TYR A 172 -3.39 14.69 24.04
CA TYR A 172 -3.75 15.68 23.02
C TYR A 172 -3.21 17.05 23.40
N LEU A 173 -2.06 17.37 22.84
CA LEU A 173 -1.23 18.48 23.23
C LEU A 173 -1.42 19.65 22.27
N ALA A 174 -1.44 20.90 22.75
CA ALA A 174 -1.33 22.07 21.88
C ALA A 174 -0.03 22.03 21.08
N ARG A 175 1.03 21.50 21.71
CA ARG A 175 2.38 21.39 21.16
C ARG A 175 3.25 20.45 22.01
N GLN A 176 4.07 19.62 21.38
CA GLN A 176 5.13 18.86 22.03
C GLN A 176 6.52 19.51 21.86
N GLY A 177 7.50 19.10 22.66
CA GLY A 177 8.84 19.68 22.63
C GLY A 177 8.91 21.08 23.24
N SER A 178 10.12 21.67 23.21
CA SER A 178 10.45 22.90 23.93
C SER A 178 11.14 23.94 23.03
N ASP A 179 11.11 25.22 23.42
CA ASP A 179 12.00 26.21 22.80
C ASP A 179 13.42 26.02 23.36
N THR A 180 14.30 25.48 22.52
CA THR A 180 15.66 25.12 22.94
C THR A 180 16.59 26.32 22.99
N SER A 181 16.17 27.47 22.48
CA SER A 181 17.02 28.65 22.25
C SER A 181 18.26 28.40 21.38
N LYS A 182 18.38 27.21 20.76
CA LYS A 182 19.48 26.91 19.84
C LYS A 182 19.31 27.69 18.55
N VAL A 183 20.43 28.17 18.03
CA VAL A 183 20.48 28.98 16.82
C VAL A 183 21.42 28.31 15.82
N PHE A 184 20.94 28.10 14.60
CA PHE A 184 21.73 27.55 13.51
C PHE A 184 21.80 28.56 12.37
N ALA A 185 22.99 28.78 11.84
CA ALA A 185 23.15 29.59 10.64
C ALA A 185 22.78 28.76 9.40
N SER A 186 21.90 29.29 8.56
CA SER A 186 21.62 28.71 7.25
C SER A 186 22.89 28.71 6.40
N GLY A 187 23.22 27.56 5.81
CA GLY A 187 24.47 27.37 5.07
C GLY A 187 25.67 27.01 5.95
N SER A 188 25.47 26.82 7.26
CA SER A 188 26.47 26.15 8.10
C SER A 188 26.54 24.66 7.75
N ASN A 189 27.67 24.03 8.03
CA ASN A 189 27.86 22.59 7.85
C ASN A 189 27.04 21.73 8.84
N LEU A 190 26.24 22.38 9.71
CA LEU A 190 25.42 21.69 10.72
C LEU A 190 24.03 21.32 10.17
N LEU A 191 23.58 21.96 9.10
CA LEU A 191 22.26 21.75 8.50
C LEU A 191 22.40 21.49 7.00
N THR A 192 21.81 20.38 6.54
CA THR A 192 21.68 20.06 5.12
C THR A 192 20.32 20.52 4.62
N VAL A 193 20.27 21.26 3.51
CA VAL A 193 18.99 21.58 2.85
C VAL A 193 18.55 20.37 2.04
N GLU A 194 17.47 19.71 2.46
CA GLU A 194 16.92 18.56 1.75
C GLU A 194 16.02 18.98 0.60
N ARG A 195 15.16 19.97 0.85
CA ARG A 195 14.17 20.42 -0.12
C ARG A 195 13.80 21.88 0.10
N GLN A 196 13.57 22.58 -1.00
CA GLN A 196 13.13 23.95 -1.00
C GLN A 196 11.98 24.10 -2.00
N SER A 197 10.86 24.68 -1.57
CA SER A 197 9.77 25.02 -2.47
C SER A 197 10.18 26.19 -3.37
N ASP A 198 9.57 26.29 -4.56
CA ASP A 198 9.66 27.52 -5.32
C ASP A 198 8.91 28.67 -4.60
N THR A 199 9.23 29.91 -4.94
CA THR A 199 8.58 31.10 -4.36
C THR A 199 7.26 31.45 -5.06
N SER A 200 6.85 30.66 -6.05
CA SER A 200 5.59 30.86 -6.78
C SER A 200 4.37 30.51 -5.92
N GLY A 201 4.55 29.60 -4.95
CA GLY A 201 3.55 29.22 -3.95
C GLY A 201 3.42 30.15 -2.74
N ILE A 202 4.15 31.28 -2.69
CA ILE A 202 4.06 32.19 -1.52
C ILE A 202 2.79 33.05 -1.60
N TYR A 203 1.96 32.96 -0.57
CA TYR A 203 0.75 33.78 -0.40
C TYR A 203 0.80 34.53 0.93
N THR A 204 0.59 35.85 0.88
CA THR A 204 0.69 36.73 2.05
C THR A 204 -0.68 37.18 2.58
N ALA A 205 -1.75 36.72 1.93
CA ALA A 205 -3.13 36.85 2.40
C ALA A 205 -3.98 35.65 1.98
N ILE A 206 -5.06 35.40 2.72
CA ILE A 206 -6.02 34.33 2.46
C ILE A 206 -7.46 34.84 2.51
N LEU A 207 -8.27 34.38 1.56
CA LEU A 207 -9.72 34.53 1.55
C LEU A 207 -10.34 33.17 1.83
N PRO A 208 -10.71 32.88 3.09
CA PRO A 208 -11.34 31.61 3.45
C PRO A 208 -12.85 31.62 3.19
N ARG A 209 -13.37 30.52 2.68
CA ARG A 209 -14.81 30.25 2.51
C ARG A 209 -15.15 28.95 3.24
N GLY A 210 -16.07 29.02 4.20
CA GLY A 210 -16.51 27.83 4.94
C GLY A 210 -17.60 27.04 4.21
N LYS A 211 -18.36 26.25 4.96
CA LYS A 211 -19.52 25.48 4.52
C LYS A 211 -20.62 26.39 3.96
N GLY A 212 -21.34 25.89 2.96
CA GLY A 212 -22.55 26.54 2.41
C GLY A 212 -23.70 26.40 3.40
N GLU A 213 -24.40 27.48 3.71
CA GLU A 213 -25.63 27.42 4.51
C GLU A 213 -26.67 26.55 3.78
N GLU A 214 -27.25 25.53 4.42
CA GLU A 214 -28.36 24.77 3.82
C GLU A 214 -29.57 25.69 3.63
N ILE A 215 -30.13 25.68 2.42
CA ILE A 215 -31.39 26.36 2.13
C ILE A 215 -32.47 25.28 2.14
N ASP A 216 -33.32 25.31 3.17
CA ASP A 216 -34.56 24.54 3.22
C ASP A 216 -35.45 24.99 2.05
N ASN A 217 -35.65 24.09 1.08
CA ASN A 217 -36.52 24.35 -0.07
C ASN A 217 -38.01 24.11 0.24
N GLY A 218 -38.35 23.65 1.45
CA GLY A 218 -39.73 23.43 1.90
C GLY A 218 -40.44 22.25 1.24
N ASP A 219 -39.71 21.35 0.56
CA ASP A 219 -40.23 20.18 -0.15
C ASP A 219 -39.51 18.91 0.32
N ALA A 220 -40.27 17.93 0.82
CA ALA A 220 -39.75 16.73 1.47
C ALA A 220 -39.11 15.71 0.50
N ASP A 221 -39.31 15.89 -0.82
CA ASP A 221 -38.85 14.95 -1.85
C ASP A 221 -37.72 15.50 -2.76
N THR A 222 -37.16 16.68 -2.45
CA THR A 222 -35.98 17.24 -3.13
C THR A 222 -34.81 17.43 -2.17
N PRO A 223 -33.58 17.01 -2.51
CA PRO A 223 -32.40 17.33 -1.69
C PRO A 223 -32.26 18.84 -1.51
N ASP A 224 -32.05 19.29 -0.28
CA ASP A 224 -31.83 20.70 0.06
C ASP A 224 -30.69 21.30 -0.78
N GLY A 225 -30.85 22.56 -1.21
CA GLY A 225 -29.84 23.28 -1.97
C GLY A 225 -28.83 23.96 -1.05
N TYR A 226 -27.55 24.02 -1.44
CA TYR A 226 -26.54 24.79 -0.69
C TYR A 226 -26.59 26.29 -1.05
N GLY A 227 -26.70 27.13 -0.03
CA GLY A 227 -26.67 28.59 -0.08
C GLY A 227 -25.27 29.20 -0.03
N ARG A 228 -25.18 30.47 0.36
CA ARG A 228 -23.90 31.21 0.36
C ARG A 228 -22.97 30.62 1.41
N ARG A 229 -21.72 30.32 1.02
CA ARG A 229 -20.66 29.91 1.97
C ARG A 229 -20.42 30.99 3.02
N ILE A 230 -20.25 30.58 4.27
CA ILE A 230 -19.83 31.51 5.33
C ILE A 230 -18.44 32.09 5.04
N ASN A 231 -18.14 33.25 5.62
CA ASN A 231 -16.86 33.94 5.46
C ASN A 231 -16.52 34.70 6.75
N ILE A 232 -15.33 35.30 6.80
CA ILE A 232 -14.78 35.91 8.03
C ILE A 232 -15.11 37.41 8.19
N SER A 233 -16.07 37.99 7.47
CA SER A 233 -16.41 39.42 7.57
C SER A 233 -16.77 39.85 8.98
N ASP A 234 -17.47 39.00 9.72
CA ASP A 234 -18.12 39.39 10.98
C ASP A 234 -17.19 39.32 12.19
N VAL A 235 -16.05 38.63 12.05
CA VAL A 235 -15.02 38.50 13.09
C VAL A 235 -14.04 39.66 13.00
N GLU A 236 -13.62 40.19 14.16
CA GLU A 236 -12.51 41.13 14.27
C GLU A 236 -11.36 40.46 15.01
N TRP A 237 -10.14 40.53 14.46
CA TRP A 237 -8.93 40.13 15.17
C TRP A 237 -8.07 41.36 15.43
N LYS A 238 -7.51 41.42 16.64
CA LYS A 238 -6.61 42.49 17.08
C LYS A 238 -5.42 41.90 17.81
N LYS A 239 -4.20 42.25 17.39
CA LYS A 239 -2.97 41.88 18.10
C LYS A 239 -2.99 42.35 19.54
N SER A 240 -3.51 43.55 19.79
CA SER A 240 -3.69 44.09 21.15
C SER A 240 -4.65 43.29 22.04
N SER A 241 -5.51 42.45 21.45
CA SER A 241 -6.41 41.53 22.16
C SER A 241 -5.86 40.09 22.23
N GLY A 242 -4.56 39.90 21.95
CA GLY A 242 -3.90 38.60 21.98
C GLY A 242 -4.20 37.72 20.75
N LYS A 243 -4.70 38.30 19.65
CA LYS A 243 -4.83 37.58 18.37
C LYS A 243 -3.52 37.66 17.57
N PRO A 244 -3.23 36.71 16.67
CA PRO A 244 -1.94 36.67 16.00
C PRO A 244 -1.78 37.73 14.90
N LEU A 245 -2.88 38.16 14.28
CA LEU A 245 -2.90 39.18 13.23
C LEU A 245 -4.01 40.20 13.48
N ASP A 246 -3.90 41.37 12.84
CA ASP A 246 -4.98 42.36 12.83
C ASP A 246 -5.88 42.14 11.61
N LYS A 247 -7.19 41.94 11.86
CA LYS A 247 -8.21 41.87 10.82
C LYS A 247 -9.40 42.78 11.18
N PRO A 248 -9.65 43.86 10.44
CA PRO A 248 -10.79 44.72 10.71
C PRO A 248 -12.12 44.00 10.43
N LYS A 249 -13.16 44.39 11.16
CA LYS A 249 -14.54 43.95 10.91
C LYS A 249 -14.98 44.41 9.51
N GLY A 250 -15.71 43.55 8.79
CA GLY A 250 -16.12 43.73 7.40
C GLY A 250 -15.13 43.19 6.36
N SER A 251 -13.86 42.96 6.72
CA SER A 251 -12.90 42.32 5.80
C SER A 251 -13.16 40.82 5.70
N ILE A 252 -13.24 40.30 4.47
CA ILE A 252 -13.33 38.86 4.16
C ILE A 252 -11.96 38.21 3.93
N VAL A 253 -10.88 39.00 4.02
CA VAL A 253 -9.49 38.58 3.82
C VAL A 253 -8.73 38.72 5.13
N LEU A 254 -7.90 37.73 5.42
CA LEU A 254 -6.89 37.77 6.46
C LEU A 254 -5.52 37.94 5.79
N SER A 255 -4.76 38.97 6.17
CA SER A 255 -3.46 39.28 5.56
C SER A 255 -2.38 39.34 6.62
N ASP A 256 -1.17 38.93 6.25
CA ASP A 256 0.04 39.09 7.03
C ASP A 256 0.83 40.29 6.49
N PRO A 257 0.86 41.43 7.20
CA PRO A 257 1.52 42.64 6.71
C PRO A 257 3.03 42.49 6.56
N ASP A 258 3.67 41.75 7.46
CA ASP A 258 5.12 41.58 7.48
C ASP A 258 5.55 40.70 6.30
N ALA A 259 4.83 39.59 6.06
CA ALA A 259 5.03 38.78 4.87
C ALA A 259 4.67 39.52 3.58
N THR A 260 3.65 40.39 3.59
CA THR A 260 3.26 41.21 2.42
C THR A 260 4.31 42.24 2.07
N ALA A 261 5.01 42.82 3.05
CA ALA A 261 6.08 43.77 2.81
C ALA A 261 7.25 43.12 2.05
N GLU A 262 7.55 41.85 2.35
CA GLU A 262 8.67 41.11 1.75
C GLU A 262 8.28 40.41 0.44
N TRP A 263 7.16 39.67 0.44
CA TRP A 263 6.77 38.76 -0.64
C TRP A 263 5.50 39.18 -1.38
N GLY A 264 5.01 40.38 -1.11
CA GLY A 264 3.86 40.96 -1.80
C GLY A 264 4.07 41.14 -3.30
N GLN A 265 3.01 41.52 -3.98
CA GLN A 265 3.07 41.95 -5.37
C GLN A 265 3.98 43.18 -5.52
N ILE A 266 4.50 43.41 -6.72
CA ILE A 266 5.40 44.55 -7.02
C ILE A 266 4.78 45.93 -6.70
N ASN A 267 3.46 46.02 -6.60
CA ASN A 267 2.72 47.21 -6.23
C ASN A 267 2.42 47.33 -4.73
N GLY A 268 2.97 46.44 -3.90
CA GLY A 268 2.74 46.38 -2.45
C GLY A 268 1.46 45.65 -2.02
N ASN A 269 0.67 45.11 -2.95
CA ASN A 269 -0.53 44.35 -2.61
C ASN A 269 -0.19 42.94 -2.10
N ALA A 270 -1.00 42.39 -1.22
CA ALA A 270 -0.85 41.01 -0.77
C ALA A 270 -1.07 40.00 -1.92
N ARG A 271 -0.35 38.87 -1.86
CA ARG A 271 -0.59 37.72 -2.75
C ARG A 271 -1.70 36.86 -2.14
N LEU A 272 -2.88 36.87 -2.77
CA LEU A 272 -4.09 36.29 -2.20
C LEU A 272 -4.29 34.82 -2.56
N LEU A 273 -4.44 33.97 -1.54
CA LEU A 273 -4.89 32.58 -1.65
C LEU A 273 -6.42 32.52 -1.49
N LEU A 274 -7.11 31.86 -2.41
CA LEU A 274 -8.54 31.52 -2.25
C LEU A 274 -8.63 30.09 -1.73
N GLN A 275 -9.18 29.92 -0.53
CA GLN A 275 -9.27 28.61 0.12
C GLN A 275 -10.70 28.30 0.56
N THR A 276 -11.15 27.08 0.29
CA THR A 276 -12.46 26.58 0.72
C THR A 276 -12.28 25.51 1.80
N TYR A 277 -13.16 25.53 2.80
CA TYR A 277 -13.23 24.58 3.91
C TYR A 277 -14.67 24.06 3.97
N ASP A 278 -14.93 22.90 3.37
CA ASP A 278 -16.29 22.40 3.16
C ASP A 278 -17.00 22.00 4.46
N ASP A 279 -16.24 21.63 5.49
CA ASP A 279 -16.76 21.09 6.75
C ASP A 279 -16.79 22.12 7.90
N ILE A 280 -16.42 23.37 7.64
CA ILE A 280 -16.37 24.42 8.68
C ILE A 280 -17.58 25.35 8.57
N ASP A 281 -18.50 25.27 9.52
CA ASP A 281 -19.70 26.12 9.63
C ASP A 281 -19.63 27.18 10.76
N ASP A 282 -18.55 27.18 11.56
CA ASP A 282 -18.27 28.22 12.56
C ASP A 282 -17.22 29.22 12.04
N VAL A 283 -17.54 30.52 12.11
CA VAL A 283 -16.68 31.60 11.60
C VAL A 283 -15.38 31.77 12.40
N ASN A 284 -15.37 31.46 13.70
CA ASN A 284 -14.18 31.52 14.55
C ASN A 284 -13.26 30.32 14.29
N VAL A 285 -13.82 29.17 13.96
CA VAL A 285 -13.02 28.03 13.48
C VAL A 285 -12.47 28.34 12.08
N LEU A 286 -13.29 28.92 11.19
CA LEU A 286 -12.87 29.29 9.84
C LEU A 286 -11.69 30.27 9.81
N ILE A 287 -11.73 31.34 10.61
CA ILE A 287 -10.61 32.31 10.66
C ILE A 287 -9.35 31.71 11.28
N GLN A 288 -9.49 30.78 12.23
CA GLN A 288 -8.35 30.05 12.79
C GLN A 288 -7.73 29.14 11.73
N SER A 289 -8.53 28.31 11.04
CA SER A 289 -8.05 27.47 9.93
C SER A 289 -7.45 28.29 8.79
N ALA A 290 -8.02 29.46 8.49
CA ALA A 290 -7.46 30.37 7.50
C ALA A 290 -6.09 30.92 7.90
N TYR A 291 -5.96 31.39 9.14
CA TYR A 291 -4.69 31.83 9.70
C TYR A 291 -3.64 30.71 9.64
N LYS A 292 -4.07 29.48 9.98
CA LYS A 292 -3.24 28.29 9.93
C LYS A 292 -2.67 28.06 8.53
N THR A 293 -3.53 27.98 7.52
CA THR A 293 -3.10 27.83 6.12
C THR A 293 -2.27 29.01 5.63
N LEU A 294 -2.55 30.24 6.05
CA LEU A 294 -1.77 31.40 5.64
C LEU A 294 -0.32 31.31 6.12
N GLN A 295 -0.10 30.93 7.39
CA GLN A 295 1.25 30.80 7.93
C GLN A 295 2.05 29.67 7.25
N SER A 296 1.39 28.65 6.70
CA SER A 296 2.09 27.60 5.96
C SER A 296 2.54 27.98 4.55
N VAL A 297 2.13 29.14 4.04
CA VAL A 297 2.42 29.55 2.67
C VAL A 297 2.95 30.99 2.56
N ASN A 298 3.12 31.72 3.67
CA ASN A 298 3.55 33.13 3.64
C ASN A 298 5.07 33.34 3.57
N HIS A 299 5.85 32.27 3.49
CA HIS A 299 7.31 32.29 3.43
C HIS A 299 7.84 31.20 2.47
N PRO A 300 9.09 31.31 1.99
CA PRO A 300 9.74 30.22 1.26
C PRO A 300 9.82 29.00 2.17
N GLN A 301 9.27 27.87 1.74
CA GLN A 301 9.25 26.67 2.54
C GLN A 301 10.57 25.91 2.36
N ILE A 302 11.26 25.61 3.46
CA ILE A 302 12.56 24.94 3.42
C ILE A 302 12.56 23.80 4.43
N GLN A 303 12.93 22.62 3.95
CA GLN A 303 13.16 21.43 4.75
C GLN A 303 14.66 21.21 4.90
N TYR A 304 15.11 21.10 6.15
CA TYR A 304 16.48 20.77 6.51
C TYR A 304 16.55 19.39 7.17
N SER A 305 17.71 18.76 7.07
CA SER A 305 18.12 17.67 7.94
C SER A 305 19.42 17.96 8.65
N ALA A 306 19.61 17.30 9.79
CA ALA A 306 20.82 17.35 10.59
C ALA A 306 20.99 16.04 11.37
N THR A 307 22.21 15.74 11.82
CA THR A 307 22.42 14.63 12.76
C THR A 307 22.53 15.16 14.19
N VAL A 308 22.18 14.34 15.19
CA VAL A 308 22.37 14.69 16.61
C VAL A 308 23.82 15.04 16.93
N ALA A 309 24.80 14.43 16.26
CA ALA A 309 26.21 14.82 16.38
C ALA A 309 26.47 16.29 16.00
N ASP A 310 25.75 16.81 15.01
CA ASP A 310 25.92 18.18 14.50
C ASP A 310 25.19 19.21 15.37
N VAL A 311 23.96 18.90 15.80
CA VAL A 311 23.06 19.89 16.43
C VAL A 311 22.80 19.65 17.92
N GLY A 312 23.40 18.60 18.49
CA GLY A 312 23.20 18.12 19.85
C GLY A 312 21.83 17.48 20.06
N GLY A 313 21.49 17.13 21.31
CA GLY A 313 20.22 16.48 21.66
C GLY A 313 19.02 17.39 21.44
N LEU A 314 18.46 17.36 20.24
CA LEU A 314 17.14 17.89 19.91
C LEU A 314 16.14 16.74 19.85
N SER A 315 14.93 17.02 20.28
CA SER A 315 13.83 16.05 20.34
C SER A 315 12.71 16.42 19.38
N LEU A 316 11.81 15.47 19.10
CA LEU A 316 10.61 15.73 18.32
C LEU A 316 9.82 16.91 18.91
N GLY A 317 9.47 17.89 18.07
CA GLY A 317 8.75 19.10 18.44
C GLY A 317 9.61 20.23 19.02
N ASP A 318 10.90 20.01 19.27
CA ASP A 318 11.80 21.07 19.74
C ASP A 318 11.94 22.18 18.71
N THR A 319 12.14 23.39 19.21
CA THR A 319 12.17 24.62 18.41
C THR A 319 13.56 25.21 18.42
N VAL A 320 13.98 25.67 17.24
CA VAL A 320 15.30 26.21 16.97
C VAL A 320 15.15 27.47 16.11
N LEU A 321 16.12 28.37 16.16
CA LEU A 321 16.16 29.56 15.31
C LEU A 321 17.10 29.33 14.14
N ILE A 322 16.63 29.51 12.91
CA ILE A 322 17.49 29.52 11.72
C ILE A 322 17.83 30.96 11.37
N MET A 323 19.12 31.32 11.45
CA MET A 323 19.63 32.63 11.06
C MET A 323 20.14 32.61 9.62
N HIS A 324 19.64 33.50 8.77
CA HIS A 324 20.17 33.70 7.43
C HIS A 324 21.15 34.88 7.42
N GLY A 325 22.39 34.66 6.97
CA GLY A 325 23.42 35.71 6.94
C GLY A 325 23.18 36.84 5.93
N ASP A 326 22.36 36.57 4.91
CA ASP A 326 22.18 37.46 3.75
C ASP A 326 20.78 38.11 3.71
N ARG A 327 19.92 37.79 4.68
CA ARG A 327 18.50 38.18 4.70
C ARG A 327 18.11 38.50 6.14
N ASP A 328 17.35 39.57 6.35
CA ASP A 328 16.69 39.91 7.63
C ASP A 328 15.59 38.90 8.03
N LEU A 329 15.72 37.63 7.61
CA LEU A 329 14.74 36.58 7.78
C LEU A 329 15.33 35.47 8.65
N SER A 330 15.59 35.79 9.92
CA SER A 330 15.76 34.74 10.93
C SER A 330 14.38 34.25 11.32
N TYR A 331 14.12 32.95 11.21
CA TYR A 331 12.82 32.39 11.58
C TYR A 331 12.99 31.19 12.51
N LYS A 332 12.03 31.04 13.43
CA LYS A 332 11.95 29.85 14.28
C LYS A 332 11.40 28.70 13.45
N THR A 333 12.01 27.54 13.58
CA THR A 333 11.51 26.29 13.02
C THR A 333 11.56 25.18 14.07
N ARG A 334 11.00 24.02 13.75
CA ARG A 334 10.88 22.90 14.68
C ARG A 334 11.35 21.60 14.05
N VAL A 335 11.80 20.70 14.91
CA VAL A 335 12.04 19.29 14.53
C VAL A 335 10.68 18.61 14.40
N PHE A 336 10.35 18.16 13.19
CA PHE A 336 9.06 17.51 12.94
C PHE A 336 9.15 16.01 12.71
N GLU A 337 10.36 15.51 12.45
CA GLU A 337 10.66 14.09 12.29
C GLU A 337 12.02 13.78 12.92
N VAL A 338 12.11 12.63 13.60
CA VAL A 338 13.33 12.12 14.21
C VAL A 338 13.45 10.64 13.88
N LYS A 339 14.52 10.27 13.18
CA LYS A 339 14.88 8.89 12.90
C LYS A 339 15.99 8.47 13.85
N TYR A 340 15.58 7.92 14.99
CA TYR A 340 16.52 7.44 16.00
C TYR A 340 17.24 6.19 15.51
N ASP A 341 18.56 6.21 15.54
CA ASP A 341 19.37 4.99 15.52
C ASP A 341 19.63 4.59 16.98
N LEU A 342 18.99 3.50 17.42
CA LEU A 342 19.06 3.04 18.80
C LEU A 342 20.41 2.39 19.14
N LEU A 343 21.23 2.06 18.13
CA LEU A 343 22.57 1.48 18.30
C LEU A 343 23.67 2.54 18.15
N ALA A 344 23.43 3.58 17.35
CA ALA A 344 24.30 4.75 17.19
C ALA A 344 23.54 6.08 17.39
N PRO A 345 23.25 6.47 18.65
CA PRO A 345 22.41 7.64 18.94
C PRO A 345 22.92 8.97 18.35
N ASP A 346 24.23 9.10 18.13
CA ASP A 346 24.86 10.26 17.48
C ASP A 346 24.54 10.37 15.98
N GLN A 347 24.20 9.25 15.34
CA GLN A 347 23.77 9.18 13.94
C GLN A 347 22.26 9.38 13.77
N THR A 348 21.52 9.66 14.86
CA THR A 348 20.10 10.00 14.80
C THR A 348 19.89 11.21 13.89
N GLU A 349 19.05 11.02 12.86
CA GLU A 349 18.72 12.06 11.90
C GLU A 349 17.49 12.85 12.35
N LEU A 350 17.56 14.16 12.22
CA LEU A 350 16.53 15.12 12.59
C LEU A 350 16.10 15.85 11.33
N SER A 351 14.81 15.90 11.05
CA SER A 351 14.26 16.78 10.02
C SER A 351 13.57 17.98 10.68
N LEU A 352 13.94 19.17 10.23
CA LEU A 352 13.51 20.45 10.77
C LEU A 352 13.22 21.42 9.64
N GLY A 353 12.36 22.43 9.89
CA GLY A 353 11.87 23.27 8.80
C GLY A 353 10.38 23.04 8.54
N ASP A 354 10.00 23.35 7.30
CA ASP A 354 8.74 22.93 6.72
C ASP A 354 8.78 21.45 6.37
N ASP A 355 7.71 20.71 6.66
CA ASP A 355 7.53 19.38 6.10
C ASP A 355 6.98 19.50 4.68
N LEU A 356 7.83 19.29 3.68
CA LEU A 356 7.46 19.41 2.27
C LEU A 356 6.91 18.10 1.68
N SER A 357 6.65 17.08 2.50
CA SER A 357 5.97 15.86 2.05
C SER A 357 4.52 16.16 1.65
N SER A 358 4.05 15.50 0.58
CA SER A 358 2.73 15.76 0.00
C SER A 358 1.60 15.37 0.95
N ASN A 359 0.75 16.35 1.30
CA ASN A 359 -0.53 16.18 2.02
C ASN A 359 -0.46 15.40 3.35
N SER A 360 0.47 15.73 4.25
CA SER A 360 0.46 15.21 5.61
C SER A 360 -0.11 16.26 6.59
N ILE A 361 -0.95 15.82 7.55
CA ILE A 361 -1.42 16.66 8.67
C ILE A 361 -0.23 17.33 9.40
N THR A 362 0.93 16.66 9.42
CA THR A 362 2.21 17.18 9.93
C THR A 362 2.61 18.50 9.28
N SER A 363 2.56 18.63 7.95
CA SER A 363 2.98 19.87 7.26
C SER A 363 2.06 21.04 7.56
N GLN A 364 0.77 20.76 7.71
CA GLN A 364 -0.19 21.77 8.14
C GLN A 364 0.04 22.22 9.58
N ILE A 365 0.64 21.40 10.46
CA ILE A 365 0.84 21.68 11.90
C ILE A 365 2.22 22.28 12.20
N ASN A 366 3.28 21.78 11.56
CA ASN A 366 4.65 22.29 11.72
C ASN A 366 4.71 23.80 11.46
N ASN A 367 3.98 24.24 10.43
CA ASN A 367 3.98 25.63 10.00
C ASN A 367 3.09 26.54 10.89
N LEU A 368 2.25 25.96 11.76
CA LEU A 368 1.43 26.71 12.74
C LEU A 368 2.22 27.06 13.98
N ASN A 369 3.08 26.13 14.40
CA ASN A 369 3.76 26.19 15.69
C ASN A 369 5.08 26.98 15.64
N ALA A 370 5.62 27.24 14.45
CA ALA A 370 6.68 28.22 14.22
C ALA A 370 6.27 29.65 14.61
N VAL A 371 4.96 29.95 14.62
CA VAL A 371 4.43 31.31 14.83
C VAL A 371 3.84 31.52 16.22
N ALA A 372 3.54 30.44 16.96
CA ALA A 372 3.06 30.53 18.35
C ALA A 372 4.12 31.05 19.35
N ASP A 373 5.41 31.00 19.00
CA ASP A 373 6.52 31.52 19.82
C ASP A 373 6.96 32.95 19.49
N THR A 374 6.27 33.63 18.56
CA THR A 374 6.62 35.00 18.16
C THR A 374 5.75 36.05 18.86
N THR A 375 5.03 35.69 19.93
CA THR A 375 4.19 36.64 20.71
C THR A 375 4.49 36.64 22.22
N SER A 376 5.57 36.01 22.69
CA SER A 376 6.00 36.08 24.10
C SER A 376 7.45 36.52 24.33
N SER A 377 8.26 36.73 23.28
CA SER A 377 9.69 37.08 23.41
C SER A 377 10.06 38.51 22.98
N GLN A 378 9.11 39.46 23.01
CA GLN A 378 9.37 40.88 22.74
C GLN A 378 9.13 41.82 23.94
N THR A 379 9.04 41.27 25.16
CA THR A 379 8.81 42.08 26.38
C THR A 379 9.66 41.61 27.57
N GLN A 380 10.97 41.46 27.37
CA GLN A 380 11.92 41.31 28.47
C GLN A 380 13.26 42.01 28.20
N TRP A 381 13.20 43.31 27.90
CA TRP A 381 14.37 44.21 27.98
C TRP A 381 14.01 45.56 28.64
N THR A 382 13.09 45.60 29.61
CA THR A 382 12.71 46.89 30.23
C THR A 382 12.51 46.85 31.74
N ILE A 383 13.30 46.03 32.46
CA ILE A 383 13.40 46.15 33.92
C ILE A 383 14.87 46.10 34.32
N ASN A 384 15.47 47.29 34.43
CA ASN A 384 16.46 47.67 35.43
C ASN A 384 16.87 49.15 35.21
N GLN A 385 16.00 50.08 35.59
CA GLN A 385 16.27 51.52 35.63
C GLN A 385 15.90 52.10 37.01
N ILE A 386 16.46 51.52 38.06
CA ILE A 386 16.53 52.16 39.39
C ILE A 386 17.99 52.17 39.82
N GLY A 387 18.70 53.21 39.41
CA GLY A 387 20.10 53.48 39.79
C GLY A 387 20.92 53.96 38.59
N ARG A 388 20.88 55.28 38.30
CA ARG A 388 21.66 55.85 37.19
C ARG A 388 23.17 55.69 37.46
N PRO A 389 23.96 55.16 36.51
CA PRO A 389 25.41 55.32 36.50
C PRO A 389 25.77 56.81 36.36
N SER A 390 26.86 57.23 36.99
CA SER A 390 27.39 58.59 36.87
C SER A 390 28.53 58.64 35.85
N THR A 391 28.66 59.79 35.19
CA THR A 391 29.75 60.08 34.27
C THR A 391 30.70 61.08 34.90
N THR A 392 31.99 60.79 34.86
CA THR A 392 33.06 61.61 35.45
C THR A 392 34.19 61.86 34.45
N PHE A 393 34.83 63.02 34.56
CA PHE A 393 35.89 63.49 33.66
C PHE A 393 37.12 63.92 34.47
N GLY A 394 38.33 63.56 34.02
CA GLY A 394 39.57 64.04 34.61
C GLY A 394 40.77 63.10 34.42
N ASN A 395 41.91 63.41 35.02
CA ASN A 395 43.16 62.66 34.82
C ASN A 395 43.37 61.53 35.85
N THR A 396 42.51 61.43 36.87
CA THR A 396 42.62 60.47 37.97
C THR A 396 41.29 59.75 38.20
N GLU A 397 41.37 58.45 38.50
CA GLU A 397 40.19 57.61 38.69
C GLU A 397 39.26 58.12 39.82
N PRO A 398 37.93 58.08 39.62
CA PRO A 398 36.95 58.44 40.64
C PRO A 398 37.01 57.52 41.86
N ALA A 399 36.89 58.10 43.05
CA ALA A 399 36.82 57.33 44.29
C ALA A 399 35.38 56.83 44.57
N ASN A 400 35.25 55.56 44.97
CA ASN A 400 33.99 54.83 45.22
C ASN A 400 33.11 54.61 43.96
N PRO A 401 33.64 53.99 42.90
CA PRO A 401 32.88 53.74 41.68
C PRO A 401 31.76 52.72 41.89
N LYS A 402 30.66 52.90 41.16
CA LYS A 402 29.54 51.95 41.11
C LYS A 402 29.56 51.19 39.80
N VAL A 403 29.13 49.93 39.82
CA VAL A 403 29.05 49.08 38.63
C VAL A 403 28.26 49.82 37.54
N GLY A 404 28.92 50.04 36.39
CA GLY A 404 28.37 50.76 35.26
C GLY A 404 28.77 52.23 35.15
N ASP A 405 29.44 52.83 36.15
CA ASP A 405 29.97 54.19 36.06
C ASP A 405 30.98 54.32 34.91
N VAL A 406 30.99 55.49 34.27
CA VAL A 406 31.86 55.78 33.11
C VAL A 406 32.83 56.91 33.46
N PHE A 407 34.11 56.68 33.20
CA PHE A 407 35.21 57.61 33.45
C PHE A 407 35.90 57.98 32.13
N PHE A 408 35.90 59.27 31.82
CA PHE A 408 36.62 59.84 30.69
C PHE A 408 37.96 60.37 31.17
N LYS A 409 39.02 59.63 30.84
CA LYS A 409 40.39 59.95 31.21
C LYS A 409 41.05 60.79 30.12
N GLU A 410 41.40 62.01 30.46
CA GLU A 410 42.13 62.91 29.55
C GLU A 410 43.61 62.53 29.52
N LEU A 411 44.13 62.28 28.32
CA LEU A 411 45.54 61.99 28.07
C LEU A 411 46.34 63.29 27.89
N PRO A 412 47.65 63.30 28.20
CA PRO A 412 48.51 64.49 28.09
C PRO A 412 48.63 65.08 26.67
N ASP A 413 48.32 64.29 25.64
CA ASP A 413 48.35 64.68 24.23
C ASP A 413 47.01 65.24 23.73
N GLY A 414 46.01 65.38 24.61
CA GLY A 414 44.66 65.84 24.27
C GLY A 414 43.71 64.73 23.82
N GLY A 415 44.15 63.47 23.80
CA GLY A 415 43.30 62.30 23.59
C GLY A 415 42.41 61.99 24.80
N THR A 416 41.39 61.16 24.61
CA THR A 416 40.52 60.69 25.71
C THR A 416 40.40 59.18 25.66
N GLU A 417 40.69 58.54 26.79
CA GLU A 417 40.38 57.13 27.03
C GLU A 417 39.06 57.03 27.80
N ILE A 418 38.20 56.11 27.41
CA ILE A 418 36.89 55.88 28.04
C ILE A 418 36.99 54.57 28.82
N TYR A 419 36.71 54.62 30.11
CA TYR A 419 36.69 53.46 30.99
C TYR A 419 35.31 53.24 31.59
N ARG A 420 34.96 51.99 31.88
CA ARG A 420 33.75 51.62 32.62
C ARG A 420 34.09 50.75 33.82
N TRP A 421 33.49 51.06 34.96
CA TRP A 421 33.66 50.27 36.16
C TRP A 421 32.81 49.01 36.09
N ASN A 422 33.44 47.83 36.11
CA ASN A 422 32.73 46.55 36.03
C ASN A 422 32.38 45.94 37.41
N GLY A 423 32.84 46.58 38.51
CA GLY A 423 32.66 46.10 39.88
C GLY A 423 33.98 45.89 40.61
N ASP A 424 35.04 45.56 39.87
CA ASP A 424 36.35 45.21 40.41
C ASP A 424 37.48 46.07 39.83
N ILE A 425 37.40 46.45 38.54
CA ILE A 425 38.39 47.28 37.84
C ILE A 425 37.73 48.29 36.89
N TRP A 426 38.49 49.33 36.53
CA TRP A 426 38.16 50.21 35.41
C TRP A 426 38.60 49.54 34.09
N GLU A 427 37.63 49.05 33.33
CA GLU A 427 37.86 48.41 32.04
C GLU A 427 37.91 49.45 30.93
N LEU A 428 38.98 49.46 30.12
CA LEU A 428 39.12 50.37 28.98
C LEU A 428 38.12 49.97 27.88
N LEU A 429 37.22 50.88 27.54
CA LEU A 429 36.23 50.70 26.47
C LEU A 429 36.69 51.28 25.12
N ALA A 430 37.41 52.40 25.14
CA ALA A 430 37.89 53.05 23.92
C ALA A 430 39.09 53.96 24.20
N SER A 431 40.03 54.00 23.27
CA SER A 431 41.20 54.87 23.19
C SER A 431 41.18 55.67 21.87
N PRO A 432 42.03 56.70 21.70
CA PRO A 432 42.14 57.44 20.44
C PRO A 432 42.53 56.58 19.22
N THR A 433 43.17 55.42 19.40
CA THR A 433 43.58 54.50 18.32
C THR A 433 42.57 53.39 18.05
N THR A 434 41.53 53.26 18.89
CA THR A 434 40.58 52.14 18.82
C THR A 434 39.89 52.01 17.47
N ALA A 435 39.63 53.13 16.78
CA ALA A 435 39.04 53.09 15.44
C ALA A 435 40.00 52.47 14.39
N ASP A 436 41.28 52.81 14.44
CA ASP A 436 42.30 52.29 13.52
C ASP A 436 42.61 50.80 13.83
N ASP A 437 42.68 50.44 15.11
CA ASP A 437 42.88 49.07 15.56
C ASP A 437 41.71 48.16 15.14
N ILE A 438 40.48 48.66 15.24
CA ILE A 438 39.28 47.96 14.75
C ILE A 438 39.33 47.83 13.23
N ALA A 439 39.69 48.89 12.49
CA ALA A 439 39.76 48.82 11.03
C ALA A 439 40.78 47.79 10.54
N ALA A 440 41.96 47.71 11.18
CA ALA A 440 42.99 46.73 10.85
C ALA A 440 42.55 45.29 11.17
N ALA A 441 41.94 45.07 12.33
CA ALA A 441 41.42 43.75 12.70
C ALA A 441 40.28 43.29 11.77
N VAL A 442 39.42 44.22 11.33
CA VAL A 442 38.35 43.95 10.36
C VAL A 442 38.92 43.58 9.00
N ASP A 443 39.93 44.29 8.49
CA ASP A 443 40.51 44.00 7.18
C ASP A 443 41.24 42.65 7.16
N ASP A 444 41.94 42.29 8.25
CA ASP A 444 42.58 40.98 8.40
C ASP A 444 41.53 39.86 8.48
N ALA A 445 40.47 40.04 9.27
CA ALA A 445 39.36 39.09 9.34
C ALA A 445 38.66 38.90 7.99
N VAL A 446 38.43 39.98 7.23
CA VAL A 446 37.85 39.93 5.89
C VAL A 446 38.77 39.21 4.90
N THR A 447 40.09 39.40 5.02
CA THR A 447 41.07 38.73 4.17
C THR A 447 41.13 37.24 4.44
N GLN A 448 41.18 36.84 5.72
CA GLN A 448 41.13 35.43 6.12
C GLN A 448 39.81 34.76 5.68
N ALA A 449 38.68 35.45 5.83
CA ALA A 449 37.38 34.95 5.40
C ALA A 449 37.31 34.72 3.88
N LYS A 450 37.88 35.63 3.07
CA LYS A 450 37.95 35.48 1.61
C LYS A 450 38.83 34.30 1.20
N ALA A 451 40.00 34.13 1.82
CA ALA A 451 40.89 33.01 1.53
C ALA A 451 40.21 31.66 1.83
N HIS A 452 39.55 31.54 2.99
CA HIS A 452 38.80 30.34 3.34
C HIS A 452 37.63 30.09 2.39
N THR A 453 36.91 31.14 1.98
CA THR A 453 35.81 31.03 1.01
C THR A 453 36.28 30.48 -0.34
N ASP A 454 37.46 30.88 -0.81
CA ASP A 454 38.00 30.42 -2.08
C ASP A 454 38.50 28.97 -2.00
N GLU A 455 39.10 28.56 -0.87
CA GLU A 455 39.45 27.15 -0.60
C GLU A 455 38.21 26.25 -0.61
N VAL A 456 37.13 26.68 0.08
CA VAL A 456 35.86 25.94 0.12
C VAL A 456 35.24 25.82 -1.27
N LYS A 457 35.21 26.90 -2.06
CA LYS A 457 34.70 26.87 -3.44
C LYS A 457 35.48 25.89 -4.31
N GLN A 458 36.80 25.83 -4.15
CA GLN A 458 37.64 24.91 -4.92
C GLN A 458 37.41 23.46 -4.52
N SER A 459 37.31 23.16 -3.22
CA SER A 459 36.96 21.83 -2.73
C SER A 459 35.58 21.38 -3.23
N LEU A 460 34.58 22.25 -3.09
CA LEU A 460 33.20 21.96 -3.50
C LEU A 460 33.09 21.70 -5.00
N SER A 461 33.86 22.41 -5.83
CA SER A 461 33.92 22.16 -7.27
C SER A 461 34.44 20.75 -7.58
N GLY A 462 35.45 20.27 -6.83
CA GLY A 462 35.98 18.91 -6.96
C GLY A 462 34.99 17.83 -6.50
N ASP A 463 34.27 18.08 -5.42
CA ASP A 463 33.26 17.16 -4.89
C ASP A 463 32.07 17.03 -5.85
N ILE A 464 31.64 18.14 -6.47
CA ILE A 464 30.59 18.15 -7.50
C ILE A 464 31.01 17.33 -8.73
N GLU A 465 32.25 17.48 -9.20
CA GLU A 465 32.78 16.73 -10.34
C GLU A 465 32.84 15.21 -10.04
N THR A 466 33.22 14.87 -8.81
CA THR A 466 33.27 13.49 -8.31
C THR A 466 31.87 12.88 -8.21
N ALA A 467 30.93 13.58 -7.59
CA ALA A 467 29.54 13.15 -7.45
C ALA A 467 28.87 12.95 -8.82
N LYS A 468 29.12 13.86 -9.77
CA LYS A 468 28.63 13.75 -11.15
C LYS A 468 29.18 12.50 -11.86
N SER A 469 30.46 12.19 -11.65
CA SER A 469 31.10 11.00 -12.22
C SER A 469 30.57 9.71 -11.61
N GLN A 470 30.37 9.67 -10.29
CA GLN A 470 29.77 8.52 -9.59
C GLN A 470 28.32 8.29 -10.03
N ALA A 471 27.51 9.35 -10.12
CA ALA A 471 26.13 9.27 -10.60
C ALA A 471 26.06 8.73 -12.04
N ALA A 472 26.93 9.20 -12.93
CA ALA A 472 27.00 8.70 -14.31
C ALA A 472 27.38 7.20 -14.36
N SER A 473 28.32 6.77 -13.51
CA SER A 473 28.71 5.36 -13.40
C SER A 473 27.57 4.50 -12.88
N GLN A 474 26.88 4.92 -11.82
CA GLN A 474 25.76 4.20 -11.24
C GLN A 474 24.59 4.08 -12.23
N ALA A 475 24.28 5.15 -12.96
CA ALA A 475 23.26 5.13 -14.01
C ALA A 475 23.61 4.11 -15.12
N SER A 476 24.87 4.08 -15.55
CA SER A 476 25.35 3.13 -16.57
C SER A 476 25.25 1.68 -16.09
N THR A 477 25.60 1.42 -14.83
CA THR A 477 25.46 0.09 -14.20
C THR A 477 24.00 -0.33 -14.08
N ALA A 478 23.12 0.58 -13.67
CA ALA A 478 21.69 0.30 -13.56
C ALA A 478 21.07 -0.03 -14.92
N GLU A 479 21.42 0.71 -15.97
CA GLU A 479 20.98 0.44 -17.34
C GLU A 479 21.45 -0.95 -17.83
N ALA A 480 22.74 -1.29 -17.59
CA ALA A 480 23.29 -2.58 -17.96
C ALA A 480 22.60 -3.75 -17.24
N ASN A 481 22.33 -3.60 -15.94
CA ASN A 481 21.65 -4.61 -15.13
C ASN A 481 20.19 -4.79 -15.57
N ALA A 482 19.48 -3.70 -15.86
CA ALA A 482 18.12 -3.74 -16.38
C ALA A 482 18.05 -4.45 -17.73
N LYS A 483 18.98 -4.13 -18.66
CA LYS A 483 19.06 -4.77 -19.98
C LYS A 483 19.37 -6.26 -19.89
N SER A 484 20.29 -6.64 -18.99
CA SER A 484 20.64 -8.03 -18.74
C SER A 484 19.43 -8.82 -18.22
N THR A 485 18.73 -8.26 -17.24
CA THR A 485 17.52 -8.86 -16.64
C THR A 485 16.43 -9.05 -17.68
N ALA A 486 16.13 -8.02 -18.47
CA ALA A 486 15.14 -8.08 -19.55
C ALA A 486 15.51 -9.14 -20.61
N THR A 487 16.78 -9.24 -20.97
CA THR A 487 17.27 -10.25 -21.92
C THR A 487 17.09 -11.67 -21.37
N SER A 488 17.41 -11.89 -20.09
CA SER A 488 17.20 -13.19 -19.43
C SER A 488 15.73 -13.60 -19.40
N GLN A 489 14.83 -12.68 -19.01
CA GLN A 489 13.39 -12.92 -18.99
C GLN A 489 12.84 -13.23 -20.39
N PHE A 490 13.29 -12.49 -21.41
CA PHE A 490 12.90 -12.74 -22.80
C PHE A 490 13.33 -14.14 -23.27
N ASN A 491 14.56 -14.55 -22.97
CA ASN A 491 15.07 -15.88 -23.34
C ASN A 491 14.33 -17.01 -22.61
N GLN A 492 13.97 -16.81 -21.34
CA GLN A 492 13.15 -17.76 -20.59
C GLN A 492 11.75 -17.89 -21.20
N ALA A 493 11.11 -16.78 -21.56
CA ALA A 493 9.80 -16.79 -22.22
C ALA A 493 9.86 -17.50 -23.59
N GLN A 494 10.92 -17.26 -24.38
CA GLN A 494 11.11 -17.93 -25.67
C GLN A 494 11.33 -19.45 -25.52
N SER A 495 12.04 -19.87 -24.48
CA SER A 495 12.25 -21.27 -24.14
C SER A 495 10.95 -21.96 -23.71
N ALA A 496 10.17 -21.32 -22.84
CA ALA A 496 8.86 -21.80 -22.41
C ALA A 496 7.86 -21.93 -23.57
N LEU A 497 7.84 -20.96 -24.48
CA LEU A 497 7.03 -21.02 -25.70
C LEU A 497 7.43 -22.20 -26.60
N SER A 498 8.73 -22.45 -26.73
CA SER A 498 9.25 -23.55 -27.54
C SER A 498 8.89 -24.92 -26.94
N ALA A 499 8.98 -25.06 -25.61
CA ALA A 499 8.52 -26.25 -24.89
C ALA A 499 7.02 -26.48 -25.07
N ALA A 500 6.19 -25.45 -24.85
CA ALA A 500 4.75 -25.53 -25.02
C ALA A 500 4.34 -25.93 -26.45
N LYS A 501 5.04 -25.42 -27.47
CA LYS A 501 4.82 -25.81 -28.86
C LYS A 501 5.17 -27.28 -29.12
N SER A 502 6.24 -27.79 -28.52
CA SER A 502 6.60 -29.20 -28.59
C SER A 502 5.55 -30.08 -27.91
N ASP A 503 5.10 -29.70 -26.72
CA ASP A 503 4.10 -30.47 -25.96
C ASP A 503 2.76 -30.54 -26.68
N LEU A 504 2.32 -29.43 -27.29
CA LEU A 504 1.14 -29.39 -28.13
C LEU A 504 1.28 -30.31 -29.35
N THR A 505 2.43 -30.26 -30.03
CA THR A 505 2.71 -31.11 -31.20
C THR A 505 2.65 -32.59 -30.84
N ASN A 506 3.28 -32.96 -29.71
CA ASN A 506 3.30 -34.33 -29.20
C ASN A 506 1.89 -34.80 -28.80
N SER A 507 1.12 -33.94 -28.13
CA SER A 507 -0.25 -34.24 -27.71
C SER A 507 -1.18 -34.50 -28.92
N ILE A 508 -1.07 -33.66 -29.96
CA ILE A 508 -1.83 -33.85 -31.21
C ILE A 508 -1.44 -35.16 -31.88
N ALA A 509 -0.15 -35.49 -31.96
CA ALA A 509 0.33 -36.73 -32.56
C ALA A 509 -0.14 -37.99 -31.78
N SER A 510 -0.15 -37.90 -30.46
CA SER A 510 -0.66 -38.96 -29.58
C SER A 510 -2.16 -39.19 -29.79
N GLU A 511 -2.96 -38.12 -29.77
CA GLU A 511 -4.41 -38.19 -30.00
C GLU A 511 -4.75 -38.72 -31.40
N ALA A 512 -4.01 -38.30 -32.43
CA ALA A 512 -4.18 -38.81 -33.79
C ALA A 512 -3.91 -40.32 -33.86
N SER A 513 -2.87 -40.79 -33.17
CA SER A 513 -2.52 -42.22 -33.10
C SER A 513 -3.60 -43.02 -32.35
N ALA A 514 -4.10 -42.51 -31.22
CA ALA A 514 -5.16 -43.14 -30.45
C ALA A 514 -6.46 -43.24 -31.26
N ARG A 515 -6.84 -42.18 -31.99
CA ARG A 515 -8.01 -42.20 -32.87
C ARG A 515 -7.87 -43.20 -34.00
N ASN A 516 -6.70 -43.28 -34.65
CA ASN A 516 -6.46 -44.26 -35.70
C ASN A 516 -6.60 -45.69 -35.17
N ALA A 517 -6.05 -45.98 -33.98
CA ALA A 517 -6.19 -47.29 -33.34
C ALA A 517 -7.66 -47.62 -33.02
N ALA A 518 -8.42 -46.65 -32.48
CA ALA A 518 -9.84 -46.81 -32.19
C ALA A 518 -10.67 -47.09 -33.46
N VAL A 519 -10.38 -46.37 -34.55
CA VAL A 519 -11.03 -46.59 -35.86
C VAL A 519 -10.70 -47.98 -36.40
N SER A 520 -9.44 -48.41 -36.34
CA SER A 520 -9.05 -49.76 -36.76
C SER A 520 -9.76 -50.84 -35.93
N ALA A 521 -9.83 -50.69 -34.61
CA ALA A 521 -10.52 -51.64 -33.73
C ALA A 521 -12.02 -51.71 -34.04
N ALA A 522 -12.67 -50.55 -34.23
CA ALA A 522 -14.09 -50.49 -34.61
C ALA A 522 -14.34 -51.18 -35.97
N ASN A 523 -13.45 -50.98 -36.95
CA ASN A 523 -13.55 -51.60 -38.25
C ASN A 523 -13.39 -53.13 -38.17
N SER A 524 -12.42 -53.62 -37.39
CA SER A 524 -12.26 -55.06 -37.13
C SER A 524 -13.49 -55.67 -36.46
N GLN A 525 -14.06 -54.98 -35.46
CA GLN A 525 -15.28 -55.45 -34.79
C GLN A 525 -16.47 -55.50 -35.74
N ALA A 526 -16.64 -54.47 -36.58
CA ALA A 526 -17.68 -54.44 -37.61
C ALA A 526 -17.53 -55.59 -38.60
N GLN A 527 -16.31 -55.92 -39.02
CA GLN A 527 -16.04 -57.07 -39.90
C GLN A 527 -16.39 -58.40 -39.22
N THR A 528 -16.09 -58.55 -37.92
CA THR A 528 -16.49 -59.73 -37.15
C THR A 528 -18.00 -59.89 -37.11
N TYR A 529 -18.74 -58.82 -36.82
CA TYR A 529 -20.21 -58.86 -36.83
C TYR A 529 -20.77 -59.17 -38.21
N ALA A 530 -20.22 -58.60 -39.28
CA ALA A 530 -20.64 -58.90 -40.64
C ALA A 530 -20.39 -60.37 -41.03
N ASN A 531 -19.22 -60.91 -40.65
CA ASN A 531 -18.88 -62.32 -40.89
C ASN A 531 -19.79 -63.26 -40.09
N GLN A 532 -20.10 -62.93 -38.84
CA GLN A 532 -21.01 -63.71 -38.00
C GLN A 532 -22.42 -63.71 -38.60
N ALA A 533 -22.96 -62.54 -38.96
CA ALA A 533 -24.26 -62.42 -39.59
C ALA A 533 -24.35 -63.22 -40.90
N LYS A 534 -23.27 -63.22 -41.70
CA LYS A 534 -23.17 -64.05 -42.91
C LYS A 534 -23.19 -65.55 -42.58
N ALA A 535 -22.46 -65.98 -41.56
CA ALA A 535 -22.43 -67.38 -41.13
C ALA A 535 -23.79 -67.85 -40.61
N ASP A 536 -24.47 -67.03 -39.80
CA ASP A 536 -25.79 -67.32 -39.27
C ASP A 536 -26.83 -67.45 -40.39
N ALA A 537 -26.79 -66.53 -41.37
CA ALA A 537 -27.65 -66.61 -42.55
C ALA A 537 -27.40 -67.88 -43.37
N LEU A 538 -26.13 -68.27 -43.57
CA LEU A 538 -25.78 -69.49 -44.30
C LEU A 538 -26.24 -70.75 -43.56
N ASN A 539 -26.07 -70.79 -42.24
CA ASN A 539 -26.54 -71.89 -41.40
C ASN A 539 -28.07 -72.02 -41.44
N ALA A 540 -28.80 -70.91 -41.39
CA ALA A 540 -30.25 -70.90 -41.53
C ALA A 540 -30.70 -71.46 -42.89
N VAL A 541 -30.06 -71.03 -43.99
CA VAL A 541 -30.33 -71.57 -45.33
C VAL A 541 -30.00 -73.05 -45.42
N ASN A 542 -28.85 -73.50 -44.91
CA ASN A 542 -28.46 -74.91 -44.91
C ASN A 542 -29.45 -75.78 -44.14
N LYS A 543 -29.94 -75.29 -42.99
CA LYS A 543 -30.98 -75.98 -42.23
C LYS A 543 -32.27 -76.10 -43.03
N GLU A 544 -32.75 -75.02 -43.64
CA GLU A 544 -33.96 -75.03 -44.48
C GLU A 544 -33.81 -75.99 -45.67
N VAL A 545 -32.64 -76.02 -46.32
CA VAL A 545 -32.35 -76.97 -47.40
C VAL A 545 -32.41 -78.41 -46.90
N SER A 546 -31.81 -78.70 -45.74
CA SER A 546 -31.83 -80.05 -45.14
C SER A 546 -33.24 -80.48 -44.73
N ASP A 547 -34.02 -79.59 -44.12
CA ASP A 547 -35.41 -79.82 -43.75
C ASP A 547 -36.25 -80.12 -45.00
N ARG A 548 -36.07 -79.35 -46.08
CA ARG A 548 -36.74 -79.59 -47.38
C ARG A 548 -36.31 -80.89 -48.04
N GLN A 549 -35.02 -81.21 -48.04
CA GLN A 549 -34.50 -82.49 -48.56
C GLN A 549 -35.17 -83.66 -47.85
N SER A 550 -35.28 -83.60 -46.52
CA SER A 550 -35.93 -84.62 -45.69
C SER A 550 -37.42 -84.74 -46.01
N ALA A 551 -38.12 -83.61 -46.17
CA ALA A 551 -39.53 -83.60 -46.56
C ALA A 551 -39.76 -84.21 -47.96
N VAL A 552 -38.89 -83.92 -48.92
CA VAL A 552 -38.93 -84.50 -50.27
C VAL A 552 -38.69 -86.01 -50.22
N SER A 553 -37.68 -86.50 -49.49
CA SER A 553 -37.45 -87.94 -49.33
C SER A 553 -38.62 -88.66 -48.66
N ALA A 554 -39.28 -88.03 -47.69
CA ALA A 554 -40.48 -88.57 -47.06
C ALA A 554 -41.67 -88.63 -48.04
N LEU A 555 -41.84 -87.62 -48.89
CA LEU A 555 -42.84 -87.62 -49.97
C LEU A 555 -42.54 -88.71 -51.01
N ASP A 556 -41.28 -88.87 -51.43
CA ASP A 556 -40.85 -89.89 -52.38
C ASP A 556 -41.11 -91.31 -51.86
N THR A 557 -40.83 -91.55 -50.57
CA THR A 557 -41.15 -92.81 -49.89
C THR A 557 -42.67 -93.08 -49.89
N LYS A 558 -43.48 -92.06 -49.55
CA LYS A 558 -44.94 -92.17 -49.58
C LYS A 558 -45.46 -92.46 -50.99
N ALA A 559 -44.94 -91.78 -52.00
CA ALA A 559 -45.33 -91.98 -53.39
C ALA A 559 -44.97 -93.39 -53.87
N THR A 560 -43.75 -93.85 -53.58
CA THR A 560 -43.27 -95.20 -53.90
C THR A 560 -44.15 -96.27 -53.23
N ASN A 561 -44.47 -96.10 -51.95
CA ASN A 561 -45.36 -97.02 -51.23
C ASN A 561 -46.77 -97.05 -51.84
N ALA A 562 -47.33 -95.89 -52.20
CA ALA A 562 -48.63 -95.80 -52.85
C ALA A 562 -48.63 -96.48 -54.24
N VAL A 563 -47.58 -96.30 -55.04
CA VAL A 563 -47.42 -97.00 -56.34
C VAL A 563 -47.29 -98.50 -56.15
N ASN A 564 -46.49 -98.95 -55.18
CA ASN A 564 -46.34 -100.37 -54.87
C ASN A 564 -47.66 -100.99 -54.39
N GLN A 565 -48.41 -100.26 -53.57
CA GLN A 565 -49.75 -100.68 -53.15
C GLN A 565 -50.70 -100.80 -54.34
N ALA A 566 -50.77 -99.78 -55.20
CA ALA A 566 -51.59 -99.83 -56.41
C ALA A 566 -51.19 -100.99 -57.34
N LYS A 567 -49.89 -101.28 -57.47
CA LYS A 567 -49.40 -102.44 -58.23
C LYS A 567 -49.85 -103.77 -57.60
N SER A 568 -49.83 -103.87 -56.27
CA SER A 568 -50.36 -105.03 -55.55
C SER A 568 -51.86 -105.20 -55.79
N ASP A 569 -52.64 -104.13 -55.62
CA ASP A 569 -54.09 -104.14 -55.80
C ASP A 569 -54.48 -104.56 -57.23
N ILE A 570 -53.73 -104.10 -58.25
CA ILE A 570 -53.89 -104.52 -59.65
C ILE A 570 -53.59 -106.01 -59.82
N ASN A 571 -52.49 -106.51 -59.26
CA ASN A 571 -52.14 -107.93 -59.33
C ASN A 571 -53.21 -108.81 -58.67
N ASP A 572 -53.71 -108.41 -57.49
CA ASP A 572 -54.79 -109.11 -56.79
C ASP A 572 -56.07 -109.14 -57.63
N THR A 573 -56.42 -108.02 -58.27
CA THR A 573 -57.55 -107.93 -59.20
C THR A 573 -57.38 -108.85 -60.40
N ILE A 574 -56.19 -108.89 -61.02
CA ILE A 574 -55.89 -109.80 -62.14
C ILE A 574 -56.03 -111.26 -61.71
N ASN A 575 -55.51 -111.62 -60.53
CA ASN A 575 -55.58 -112.99 -60.01
C ASN A 575 -57.02 -113.43 -59.72
N ALA A 576 -57.87 -112.52 -59.26
CA ALA A 576 -59.28 -112.77 -58.98
C ALA A 576 -60.12 -113.05 -60.26
N LEU A 577 -59.65 -112.69 -61.45
CA LEU A 577 -60.29 -113.00 -62.75
C LEU A 577 -60.08 -114.47 -63.18
N SER A 578 -60.44 -115.40 -62.30
CA SER A 578 -60.39 -116.85 -62.50
C SER A 578 -61.81 -117.42 -62.68
N VAL A 579 -62.03 -118.19 -63.74
CA VAL A 579 -63.30 -118.90 -63.99
C VAL A 579 -63.02 -120.40 -64.10
N GLY A 580 -63.63 -121.20 -63.23
CA GLY A 580 -63.44 -122.66 -63.23
C GLY A 580 -62.01 -123.10 -62.90
N GLY A 581 -61.29 -122.36 -62.05
CA GLY A 581 -59.93 -122.68 -61.62
C GLY A 581 -58.82 -122.26 -62.60
N ARG A 582 -59.14 -121.48 -63.65
CA ARG A 582 -58.17 -121.00 -64.64
C ARG A 582 -58.23 -119.48 -64.80
N ASN A 583 -57.04 -118.85 -64.86
CA ASN A 583 -56.88 -117.43 -65.18
C ASN A 583 -56.51 -117.27 -66.66
N TYR A 584 -57.44 -116.73 -67.47
CA TYR A 584 -57.30 -116.66 -68.92
C TYR A 584 -56.30 -115.61 -69.43
N ILE A 585 -55.92 -114.63 -68.61
CA ILE A 585 -54.94 -113.59 -69.00
C ILE A 585 -53.51 -114.14 -68.86
N LEU A 586 -53.23 -114.88 -67.79
CA LEU A 586 -51.91 -115.45 -67.51
C LEU A 586 -51.57 -116.71 -68.33
N ASP A 587 -52.57 -117.50 -68.75
CA ASP A 587 -52.37 -118.77 -69.48
C ASP A 587 -52.04 -118.58 -70.99
N THR A 588 -51.90 -117.34 -71.46
CA THR A 588 -51.59 -117.00 -72.87
C THR A 588 -50.12 -117.21 -73.26
N ALA A 589 -49.22 -117.38 -72.29
CA ALA A 589 -47.79 -117.53 -72.53
C ALA A 589 -47.31 -118.99 -72.75
N ASN A 590 -48.18 -120.00 -72.55
CA ASN A 590 -47.81 -121.41 -72.69
C ASN A 590 -48.66 -122.12 -73.76
N PRO A 591 -48.10 -122.50 -74.93
CA PRO A 591 -48.84 -123.27 -75.94
C PRO A 591 -49.11 -124.69 -75.42
N LYS A 592 -50.39 -125.10 -75.37
CA LYS A 592 -50.79 -126.43 -74.90
C LYS A 592 -51.06 -127.37 -76.08
N THR A 593 -50.37 -128.51 -76.08
CA THR A 593 -50.63 -129.68 -76.93
C THR A 593 -51.58 -130.64 -76.22
N GLN A 594 -52.59 -131.15 -76.93
CA GLN A 594 -53.57 -132.10 -76.38
C GLN A 594 -53.53 -133.41 -77.18
N THR A 595 -53.26 -134.52 -76.49
CA THR A 595 -53.14 -135.87 -77.05
C THR A 595 -54.29 -136.75 -76.57
N SER A 596 -55.25 -137.07 -77.43
CA SER A 596 -56.07 -138.31 -77.35
C SER A 596 -57.07 -138.38 -78.51
N ASN A 597 -56.92 -139.41 -79.35
CA ASN A 597 -57.84 -139.95 -80.39
C ASN A 597 -57.47 -139.83 -81.89
N GLY A 598 -56.22 -139.54 -82.24
CA GLY A 598 -55.66 -140.05 -83.50
C GLY A 598 -56.05 -139.33 -84.80
N THR A 599 -56.45 -138.06 -84.72
CA THR A 599 -56.44 -137.12 -85.84
C THR A 599 -56.04 -135.74 -85.34
N ASP A 600 -54.90 -135.22 -85.78
CA ASP A 600 -54.51 -133.83 -85.56
C ASP A 600 -54.86 -132.95 -86.77
N ASN A 601 -54.73 -131.62 -86.60
CA ASN A 601 -55.07 -130.64 -87.63
C ASN A 601 -54.21 -130.76 -88.89
N GLN A 602 -53.03 -131.40 -88.79
CA GLN A 602 -52.17 -131.69 -89.94
C GLN A 602 -52.74 -132.83 -90.80
N ASN A 603 -53.30 -133.88 -90.16
CA ASN A 603 -53.96 -134.98 -90.85
C ASN A 603 -55.24 -134.57 -91.62
N LEU A 604 -55.90 -133.47 -91.21
CA LEU A 604 -57.03 -132.86 -91.94
C LEU A 604 -56.56 -132.00 -93.12
N TYR A 605 -55.40 -131.36 -93.01
CA TYR A 605 -54.77 -130.59 -94.08
C TYR A 605 -54.26 -131.51 -95.21
N ASP A 606 -53.64 -132.64 -94.87
CA ASP A 606 -53.03 -133.56 -95.85
C ASP A 606 -54.05 -134.44 -96.61
N LYS A 607 -55.30 -134.54 -96.14
CA LYS A 607 -56.41 -135.24 -96.83
C LYS A 607 -57.18 -134.35 -97.80
N ALA A 608 -56.91 -133.05 -97.84
CA ALA A 608 -57.53 -132.15 -98.79
C ALA A 608 -57.00 -132.43 -100.20
N LYS A 609 -57.80 -133.10 -101.04
CA LYS A 609 -57.57 -133.15 -102.49
C LYS A 609 -57.81 -131.76 -103.07
N PHE A 610 -56.74 -130.97 -103.20
CA PHE A 610 -56.75 -129.76 -104.01
C PHE A 610 -56.74 -130.16 -105.49
N TYR A 611 -57.90 -130.06 -106.15
CA TYR A 611 -57.94 -130.00 -107.60
C TYR A 611 -57.33 -128.67 -108.05
N SER A 612 -56.39 -128.71 -108.99
CA SER A 612 -55.83 -127.53 -109.66
C SER A 612 -56.84 -126.93 -110.68
N PRO A 613 -56.48 -125.91 -111.46
CA PRO A 613 -56.79 -124.50 -111.25
C PRO A 613 -57.68 -123.91 -112.37
N ILE A 614 -58.33 -122.76 -112.13
CA ILE A 614 -58.59 -121.69 -113.13
C ILE A 614 -58.46 -120.35 -112.43
#